data_AF-A0A0F9EX24-F1
#
_entry.id   AF-A0A0F9EX24-F1
#
_cell.length_a   1.000
_cell.length_b   1.000
_cell.length_c   1.000
_cell.angle_alpha   90.00
_cell.angle_beta   90.00
_cell.angle_gamma   90.00
#
_symmetry.space_group_name_H-M   'P 1'
#
loop_
_entity.id
_entity.type
_entity.pdbx_description
1 polymer ?
#
loop_
_entity_poly.entity_id
_entity_poly.type
_entity_poly.pdbx_seq_one_letter_code
_entity_poly.pdbx_strand_id
1 'polypeptide(L)'
;TLDNLGKLDQAEKTDIIDYIMEHYNESSGLFMDKYAYRYLDTDFSQIYYPLTSVLEVNSYAVLALDRLDALNLVDVNKMVSFLWSCYNPITSGFIGQSYSSALRGYFKVSTMDNTYYAIRTLELLLSDWNSYTQQKNDLISYINSLQITDNYNWRYGGFINDIDANFNSLPGFTEPYLFSSHYSIKSLQIFGMVGSINVNSFHLFLGSIYNSDTVFFYSSPNSNKSNIVASALGLDLSLLTGFTLDDETNLTNFVYSHRNSLGIWDGSTAIQIHELIDTFQIVRSLKDAGKIGTLLSSDIEQIVDTIIEYYGSYQGFSLISIDYPTMTLLHTLVSSFDLYERVSELDLLEIYRLISEAYVYEDIIQYNGFYSYSNIGILRTPFRTFPIEFYSSGHKINNREIGYELSHKATFEALDSLSKIFKLDDFGHTYDLTKLKDDILDSQFLNTSYSEQHGAFTYIYGYDAWFLDYLSKNIYIEYTYYAIKTLELLVEELNIGDITFLDFDIPALKSYIDTHIVETSEIVYFNPDYTNDITTIIENTYYM
;
A
#
# COMPACT_ATOMS: atom_id res chain seq x y z
N THR A 1 15.93 5.91 -6.72
CA THR A 1 17.05 5.85 -5.76
C THR A 1 18.37 5.68 -6.45
N LEU A 2 18.56 4.63 -7.24
CA LEU A 2 19.80 4.31 -7.96
C LEU A 2 20.39 5.50 -8.75
N ASP A 3 19.55 6.21 -9.51
CA ASP A 3 19.95 7.43 -10.23
C ASP A 3 20.51 8.53 -9.30
N ASN A 4 19.86 8.80 -8.17
CA ASN A 4 20.34 9.76 -7.18
C ASN A 4 21.66 9.35 -6.52
N LEU A 5 21.99 8.05 -6.54
CA LEU A 5 23.24 7.49 -6.05
C LEU A 5 24.30 7.36 -7.16
N GLY A 6 23.96 7.68 -8.42
CA GLY A 6 24.85 7.54 -9.57
C GLY A 6 25.10 6.08 -9.98
N LYS A 7 24.11 5.20 -9.76
CA LYS A 7 24.21 3.74 -9.91
C LYS A 7 23.06 3.13 -10.74
N LEU A 8 22.41 3.95 -11.57
CA LEU A 8 21.30 3.48 -12.43
C LEU A 8 21.76 2.48 -13.50
N ASP A 9 23.04 2.50 -13.86
CA ASP A 9 23.69 1.57 -14.77
C ASP A 9 23.80 0.14 -14.23
N GLN A 10 23.60 -0.06 -12.92
CA GLN A 10 23.59 -1.38 -12.29
C GLN A 10 22.22 -2.09 -12.36
N ALA A 11 21.19 -1.41 -12.86
CA ALA A 11 19.88 -2.00 -13.10
C ALA A 11 19.72 -2.41 -14.58
N GLU A 12 18.95 -3.48 -14.82
CA GLU A 12 18.56 -3.91 -16.16
C GLU A 12 17.55 -2.93 -16.77
N LYS A 13 18.07 -1.85 -17.37
CA LYS A 13 17.23 -0.74 -17.87
C LYS A 13 16.19 -1.20 -18.89
N THR A 14 16.54 -2.12 -19.79
CA THR A 14 15.64 -2.63 -20.82
C THR A 14 14.44 -3.32 -20.21
N ASP A 15 14.65 -4.21 -19.25
CA ASP A 15 13.56 -4.95 -18.60
C ASP A 15 12.62 -4.00 -17.84
N ILE A 16 13.16 -2.96 -17.21
CA ILE A 16 12.36 -1.92 -16.54
C ILE A 16 11.55 -1.11 -17.56
N ILE A 17 12.15 -0.72 -18.69
CA ILE A 17 11.44 -0.01 -19.76
C ILE A 17 10.31 -0.88 -20.30
N ASP A 18 10.60 -2.13 -20.63
CA ASP A 18 9.64 -3.08 -21.20
C ASP A 18 8.46 -3.30 -20.24
N TYR A 19 8.73 -3.46 -18.93
CA TYR A 19 7.70 -3.55 -17.91
C TYR A 19 6.82 -2.30 -17.82
N ILE A 20 7.41 -1.10 -17.80
CA ILE A 20 6.64 0.16 -17.79
C ILE A 20 5.76 0.25 -19.05
N MET A 21 6.31 -0.11 -20.21
CA MET A 21 5.62 0.00 -21.49
C MET A 21 4.55 -1.07 -21.71
N GLU A 22 4.60 -2.21 -21.03
CA GLU A 22 3.51 -3.21 -21.02
C GLU A 22 2.18 -2.58 -20.58
N HIS A 23 2.23 -1.58 -19.70
CA HIS A 23 1.06 -0.88 -19.18
C HIS A 23 0.65 0.34 -20.01
N TYR A 24 1.40 0.71 -21.05
CA TYR A 24 1.10 1.87 -21.89
C TYR A 24 0.07 1.55 -22.98
N ASN A 25 -1.05 2.26 -22.98
CA ASN A 25 -2.06 2.15 -24.02
C ASN A 25 -1.88 3.26 -25.06
N GLU A 26 -1.37 2.91 -26.25
CA GLU A 26 -1.10 3.88 -27.33
C GLU A 26 -2.32 4.73 -27.74
N SER A 27 -3.53 4.15 -27.66
CA SER A 27 -4.77 4.84 -28.07
C SER A 27 -5.09 5.99 -27.12
N SER A 28 -5.13 5.70 -25.82
CA SER A 28 -5.40 6.69 -24.77
C SER A 28 -4.19 7.56 -24.42
N GLY A 29 -2.97 7.05 -24.63
CA GLY A 29 -1.72 7.66 -24.18
C GLY A 29 -1.49 7.54 -22.67
N LEU A 30 -2.14 6.57 -22.00
CA LEU A 30 -2.09 6.40 -20.55
C LEU A 30 -1.42 5.08 -20.16
N PHE A 31 -0.78 5.09 -19.00
CA PHE A 31 -0.36 3.91 -18.27
C PHE A 31 -1.48 3.44 -17.35
N MET A 32 -1.87 2.18 -17.47
CA MET A 32 -2.90 1.56 -16.63
C MET A 32 -2.41 0.21 -16.11
N ASP A 33 -1.97 0.20 -14.87
CA ASP A 33 -1.60 -0.99 -14.12
C ASP A 33 -2.71 -1.38 -13.12
N LYS A 34 -2.47 -2.47 -12.37
CA LYS A 34 -3.43 -2.92 -11.34
C LYS A 34 -3.66 -1.88 -10.24
N TYR A 35 -2.66 -1.04 -9.91
CA TYR A 35 -2.78 0.00 -8.89
C TYR A 35 -3.72 1.13 -9.34
N ALA A 36 -3.59 1.58 -10.60
CA ALA A 36 -4.49 2.57 -11.21
C ALA A 36 -5.94 2.05 -11.24
N TYR A 37 -6.14 0.79 -11.62
CA TYR A 37 -7.48 0.17 -11.61
C TYR A 37 -8.05 0.02 -10.18
N ARG A 38 -7.21 -0.36 -9.20
CA ARG A 38 -7.63 -0.44 -7.79
C ARG A 38 -8.11 0.92 -7.27
N TYR A 39 -7.41 2.00 -7.60
CA TYR A 39 -7.84 3.35 -7.22
C TYR A 39 -9.24 3.66 -7.79
N LEU A 40 -9.50 3.35 -9.06
CA LEU A 40 -10.81 3.59 -9.70
C LEU A 40 -11.95 2.77 -9.08
N ASP A 41 -11.63 1.64 -8.44
CA ASP A 41 -12.60 0.79 -7.76
C ASP A 41 -12.89 1.20 -6.31
N THR A 42 -12.22 2.22 -5.78
CA THR A 42 -12.41 2.66 -4.38
C THR A 42 -13.89 2.94 -4.08
N ASP A 43 -14.44 2.23 -3.09
CA ASP A 43 -15.76 2.50 -2.52
C ASP A 43 -15.59 3.31 -1.23
N PHE A 44 -15.79 4.63 -1.32
CA PHE A 44 -15.68 5.53 -0.16
C PHE A 44 -16.78 5.32 0.91
N SER A 45 -17.77 4.44 0.66
CA SER A 45 -18.71 3.99 1.70
C SER A 45 -18.16 2.84 2.56
N GLN A 46 -17.01 2.27 2.19
CA GLN A 46 -16.30 1.22 2.92
C GLN A 46 -15.01 1.76 3.55
N ILE A 47 -14.28 0.87 4.24
CA ILE A 47 -12.88 1.12 4.57
C ILE A 47 -12.09 1.29 3.27
N TYR A 48 -11.50 2.47 3.10
CA TYR A 48 -10.65 2.81 1.98
C TYR A 48 -9.22 3.07 2.45
N TYR A 49 -8.28 2.95 1.52
CA TYR A 49 -6.86 3.16 1.77
C TYR A 49 -6.39 4.43 1.02
N PRO A 50 -5.32 5.09 1.48
CA PRO A 50 -4.68 6.16 0.73
C PRO A 50 -3.89 5.55 -0.44
N LEU A 51 -4.61 5.25 -1.52
CA LEU A 51 -4.09 4.55 -2.70
C LEU A 51 -3.41 5.49 -3.69
N THR A 52 -2.35 5.00 -4.34
CA THR A 52 -1.75 5.64 -5.52
C THR A 52 -2.80 5.86 -6.61
N SER A 53 -2.95 7.11 -7.05
CA SER A 53 -3.96 7.47 -8.05
C SER A 53 -3.57 7.14 -9.49
N VAL A 54 -4.53 7.23 -10.42
CA VAL A 54 -4.24 7.12 -11.87
C VAL A 54 -3.26 8.21 -12.32
N LEU A 55 -3.40 9.43 -11.80
CA LEU A 55 -2.49 10.54 -12.11
C LEU A 55 -1.07 10.24 -11.62
N GLU A 56 -0.93 9.70 -10.41
CA GLU A 56 0.37 9.35 -9.86
C GLU A 56 1.05 8.22 -10.64
N VAL A 57 0.32 7.15 -10.98
CA VAL A 57 0.86 6.05 -11.82
C VAL A 57 1.42 6.59 -13.13
N ASN A 58 0.67 7.44 -13.82
CA ASN A 58 1.10 8.04 -15.08
C ASN A 58 2.31 8.98 -14.89
N SER A 59 2.32 9.75 -13.79
CA SER A 59 3.46 10.61 -13.43
C SER A 59 4.72 9.78 -13.12
N TYR A 60 4.58 8.68 -12.39
CA TYR A 60 5.68 7.77 -12.06
C TYR A 60 6.28 7.14 -13.30
N ALA A 61 5.45 6.63 -14.22
CA ALA A 61 5.91 6.06 -15.47
C ALA A 61 6.71 7.07 -16.31
N VAL A 62 6.19 8.29 -16.49
CA VAL A 62 6.87 9.35 -17.26
C VAL A 62 8.19 9.76 -16.62
N LEU A 63 8.19 10.01 -15.30
CA LEU A 63 9.38 10.39 -14.57
C LEU A 63 10.41 9.24 -14.49
N ALA A 64 9.99 7.98 -14.59
CA ALA A 64 10.88 6.84 -14.68
C ALA A 64 11.49 6.73 -16.08
N LEU A 65 10.68 6.83 -17.14
CA LEU A 65 11.15 6.80 -18.54
C LEU A 65 12.12 7.94 -18.85
N ASP A 66 11.92 9.13 -18.30
CA ASP A 66 12.87 10.24 -18.40
C ASP A 66 14.25 9.86 -17.82
N ARG A 67 14.29 9.30 -16.60
CA ARG A 67 15.54 8.83 -15.98
C ARG A 67 16.20 7.68 -16.75
N LEU A 68 15.42 6.91 -17.49
CA LEU A 68 15.89 5.79 -18.31
C LEU A 68 16.25 6.22 -19.74
N ASP A 69 16.21 7.52 -20.04
CA ASP A 69 16.46 8.08 -21.38
C ASP A 69 15.51 7.53 -22.46
N ALA A 70 14.26 7.22 -22.08
CA ALA A 70 13.26 6.52 -22.90
C ALA A 70 11.93 7.30 -23.07
N LEU A 71 11.91 8.58 -22.72
CA LEU A 71 10.70 9.42 -22.82
C LEU A 71 10.15 9.55 -24.26
N ASN A 72 10.99 9.29 -25.27
CA ASN A 72 10.61 9.29 -26.68
C ASN A 72 9.66 8.13 -27.07
N LEU A 73 9.42 7.16 -26.17
CA LEU A 73 8.49 6.05 -26.40
C LEU A 73 7.01 6.42 -26.17
N VAL A 74 6.74 7.55 -25.52
CA VAL A 74 5.38 7.99 -25.18
C VAL A 74 4.94 9.22 -25.96
N ASP A 75 3.63 9.39 -26.11
CA ASP A 75 3.06 10.61 -26.66
C ASP A 75 2.97 11.68 -25.57
N VAL A 76 3.97 12.56 -25.53
CA VAL A 76 4.07 13.66 -24.58
C VAL A 76 2.82 14.57 -24.62
N ASN A 77 2.23 14.80 -25.79
CA ASN A 77 1.06 15.68 -25.90
C ASN A 77 -0.20 15.04 -25.30
N LYS A 78 -0.39 13.72 -25.48
CA LYS A 78 -1.47 13.00 -24.80
C LYS A 78 -1.28 13.02 -23.29
N MET A 79 -0.06 12.83 -22.81
CA MET A 79 0.25 12.88 -21.39
C MET A 79 -0.02 14.26 -20.79
N VAL A 80 0.46 15.33 -21.42
CA VAL A 80 0.15 16.72 -21.00
C VAL A 80 -1.36 16.96 -20.98
N SER A 81 -2.09 16.48 -22.00
CA SER A 81 -3.55 16.61 -22.07
C SER A 81 -4.26 15.87 -20.94
N PHE A 82 -3.79 14.67 -20.58
CA PHE A 82 -4.32 13.90 -19.46
C PHE A 82 -4.05 14.55 -18.10
N LEU A 83 -2.82 15.03 -17.87
CA LEU A 83 -2.52 15.73 -16.62
C LEU A 83 -3.45 16.92 -16.46
N TRP A 84 -3.61 17.76 -17.50
CA TRP A 84 -4.54 18.88 -17.47
C TRP A 84 -6.01 18.47 -17.38
N SER A 85 -6.42 17.31 -17.90
CA SER A 85 -7.79 16.83 -17.70
C SER A 85 -8.07 16.45 -16.25
N CYS A 86 -7.04 16.17 -15.43
CA CYS A 86 -7.16 15.93 -14.00
C CYS A 86 -7.17 17.21 -13.15
N TYR A 87 -6.97 18.38 -13.75
CA TYR A 87 -7.09 19.66 -13.06
C TYR A 87 -8.55 19.91 -12.65
N ASN A 88 -8.81 20.19 -11.37
CA ASN A 88 -10.14 20.52 -10.88
C ASN A 88 -10.40 22.03 -11.06
N PRO A 89 -11.34 22.45 -11.93
CA PRO A 89 -11.60 23.86 -12.20
C PRO A 89 -12.30 24.59 -11.04
N ILE A 90 -12.77 23.88 -10.00
CA ILE A 90 -13.46 24.47 -8.85
C ILE A 90 -12.47 24.85 -7.75
N THR A 91 -11.54 23.95 -7.44
CA THR A 91 -10.57 24.09 -6.33
C THR A 91 -9.19 24.50 -6.80
N SER A 92 -8.91 24.42 -8.11
CA SER A 92 -7.62 24.76 -8.74
C SER A 92 -6.44 23.84 -8.41
N GLY A 93 -6.66 22.72 -7.73
CA GLY A 93 -5.67 21.65 -7.59
C GLY A 93 -5.93 20.47 -8.53
N PHE A 94 -5.01 19.52 -8.61
CA PHE A 94 -5.24 18.27 -9.36
C PHE A 94 -5.90 17.20 -8.49
N ILE A 95 -6.77 16.41 -9.12
CA ILE A 95 -7.38 15.21 -8.54
C ILE A 95 -6.73 13.95 -9.15
N GLY A 96 -6.99 12.78 -8.58
CA GLY A 96 -6.30 11.55 -9.00
C GLY A 96 -6.75 10.90 -10.33
N GLN A 97 -7.70 11.52 -11.06
CA GLN A 97 -8.19 11.06 -12.37
C GLN A 97 -8.79 12.22 -13.18
N SER A 98 -9.17 12.00 -14.43
CA SER A 98 -9.78 13.06 -15.25
C SER A 98 -11.04 13.63 -14.61
N TYR A 99 -11.10 14.96 -14.48
CA TYR A 99 -12.19 15.68 -13.86
C TYR A 99 -13.49 15.52 -14.65
N SER A 100 -14.55 15.21 -13.91
CA SER A 100 -15.92 15.28 -14.39
C SER A 100 -16.84 15.74 -13.26
N SER A 101 -17.81 16.58 -13.59
CA SER A 101 -18.85 17.01 -12.65
C SER A 101 -19.72 15.85 -12.16
N ALA A 102 -19.66 14.69 -12.82
CA ALA A 102 -20.37 13.46 -12.42
C ALA A 102 -19.59 12.55 -11.45
N LEU A 103 -18.29 12.81 -11.20
CA LEU A 103 -17.51 12.02 -10.24
C LEU A 103 -18.18 12.02 -8.86
N ARG A 104 -18.14 10.90 -8.16
CA ARG A 104 -18.79 10.71 -6.84
C ARG A 104 -17.74 10.67 -5.73
N GLY A 105 -18.19 10.95 -4.51
CA GLY A 105 -17.36 10.84 -3.30
C GLY A 105 -16.08 11.68 -3.38
N TYR A 106 -15.01 11.14 -2.80
CA TYR A 106 -13.74 11.84 -2.66
C TYR A 106 -12.89 11.88 -3.95
N PHE A 107 -13.32 11.26 -5.05
CA PHE A 107 -12.62 11.37 -6.34
C PHE A 107 -12.53 12.79 -6.91
N LYS A 108 -13.32 13.74 -6.38
CA LYS A 108 -13.28 15.16 -6.77
C LYS A 108 -12.37 16.01 -5.88
N VAL A 109 -11.86 15.45 -4.78
CA VAL A 109 -11.05 16.21 -3.83
C VAL A 109 -9.67 16.38 -4.42
N SER A 110 -9.29 17.64 -4.68
CA SER A 110 -7.92 17.96 -5.08
C SER A 110 -7.01 17.72 -3.91
N THR A 111 -5.88 17.07 -4.14
CA THR A 111 -4.91 16.77 -3.08
C THR A 111 -3.51 17.21 -3.47
N MET A 112 -2.66 17.46 -2.48
CA MET A 112 -1.32 17.96 -2.71
C MET A 112 -0.36 16.91 -3.26
N ASP A 113 -0.53 15.63 -2.94
CA ASP A 113 0.19 14.53 -3.60
C ASP A 113 -0.06 14.54 -5.12
N ASN A 114 -1.33 14.51 -5.56
CA ASN A 114 -1.69 14.59 -6.97
C ASN A 114 -1.22 15.90 -7.62
N THR A 115 -1.41 17.02 -6.94
CA THR A 115 -0.98 18.34 -7.44
C THR A 115 0.54 18.41 -7.62
N TYR A 116 1.31 17.89 -6.67
CA TYR A 116 2.76 17.85 -6.74
C TYR A 116 3.26 17.01 -7.90
N TYR A 117 2.75 15.79 -8.07
CA TYR A 117 3.19 14.92 -9.16
C TYR A 117 2.75 15.43 -10.53
N ALA A 118 1.58 16.06 -10.63
CA ALA A 118 1.15 16.75 -11.84
C ALA A 118 2.10 17.90 -12.20
N ILE A 119 2.40 18.80 -11.26
CA ILE A 119 3.30 19.94 -11.48
C ILE A 119 4.70 19.46 -11.85
N ARG A 120 5.23 18.48 -11.12
CA ARG A 120 6.57 17.91 -11.38
C ARG A 120 6.67 17.29 -12.77
N THR A 121 5.64 16.58 -13.21
CA THR A 121 5.62 15.95 -14.53
C THR A 121 5.40 16.99 -15.62
N LEU A 122 4.53 17.98 -15.42
CA LEU A 122 4.34 19.09 -16.36
C LEU A 122 5.60 19.94 -16.51
N GLU A 123 6.36 20.18 -15.44
CA GLU A 123 7.66 20.88 -15.54
C GLU A 123 8.65 20.16 -16.46
N LEU A 124 8.63 18.82 -16.46
CA LEU A 124 9.45 18.02 -17.36
C LEU A 124 8.94 18.07 -18.81
N LEU A 125 7.63 17.99 -19.02
CA LEU A 125 7.04 17.83 -20.35
C LEU A 125 6.80 19.15 -21.09
N LEU A 126 6.64 20.26 -20.37
CA LEU A 126 6.43 21.59 -20.94
C LEU A 126 7.78 22.27 -21.20
N SER A 127 7.85 23.06 -22.28
CA SER A 127 9.02 23.91 -22.50
C SER A 127 9.08 25.07 -21.50
N ASP A 128 7.90 25.61 -21.13
CA ASP A 128 7.69 26.62 -20.10
C ASP A 128 6.22 26.68 -19.67
N TRP A 129 5.92 27.46 -18.63
CA TRP A 129 4.56 27.67 -18.11
C TRP A 129 3.82 28.87 -18.73
N ASN A 130 4.37 29.54 -19.75
CA ASN A 130 3.81 30.81 -20.25
C ASN A 130 2.38 30.63 -20.77
N SER A 131 2.12 29.55 -21.49
CA SER A 131 0.78 29.17 -21.99
C SER A 131 -0.22 28.81 -20.89
N TYR A 132 0.26 28.59 -19.66
CA TYR A 132 -0.53 28.17 -18.50
C TYR A 132 -0.39 29.15 -17.32
N THR A 133 -0.11 30.42 -17.61
CA THR A 133 0.15 31.44 -16.57
C THR A 133 -1.01 31.58 -15.58
N GLN A 134 -2.26 31.55 -16.06
CA GLN A 134 -3.42 31.62 -15.18
C GLN A 134 -3.50 30.41 -14.26
N GLN A 135 -3.39 29.21 -14.82
CA GLN A 135 -3.41 27.95 -14.05
C GLN A 135 -2.25 27.89 -13.05
N LYS A 136 -1.06 28.35 -13.42
CA LYS A 136 0.08 28.47 -12.50
C LYS A 136 -0.26 29.38 -11.31
N ASN A 137 -0.84 30.55 -11.56
CA ASN A 137 -1.24 31.48 -10.49
C ASN A 137 -2.36 30.88 -9.60
N ASP A 138 -3.30 30.17 -10.21
CA ASP A 138 -4.39 29.49 -9.50
C ASP A 138 -3.83 28.36 -8.62
N LEU A 139 -2.89 27.56 -9.14
CA LEU A 139 -2.19 26.51 -8.38
C LEU A 139 -1.39 27.09 -7.22
N ILE A 140 -0.65 28.19 -7.42
CA ILE A 140 0.06 28.89 -6.34
C ILE A 140 -0.93 29.35 -5.27
N SER A 141 -2.08 29.91 -5.67
CA SER A 141 -3.10 30.37 -4.74
C SER A 141 -3.73 29.20 -3.96
N TYR A 142 -4.01 28.10 -4.65
CA TYR A 142 -4.49 26.86 -4.05
C TYR A 142 -3.51 26.32 -3.01
N ILE A 143 -2.23 26.15 -3.38
CA ILE A 143 -1.20 25.63 -2.46
C ILE A 143 -1.09 26.53 -1.22
N ASN A 144 -1.03 27.85 -1.38
CA ASN A 144 -0.96 28.77 -0.24
C ASN A 144 -2.22 28.71 0.64
N SER A 145 -3.39 28.42 0.06
CA SER A 145 -4.65 28.33 0.82
C SER A 145 -4.70 27.12 1.75
N LEU A 146 -3.87 26.10 1.51
CA LEU A 146 -3.73 24.92 2.37
C LEU A 146 -2.82 25.17 3.58
N GLN A 147 -2.13 26.30 3.64
CA GLN A 147 -1.35 26.65 4.83
C GLN A 147 -2.30 27.00 5.99
N ILE A 148 -2.16 26.31 7.11
CA ILE A 148 -3.00 26.50 8.28
C ILE A 148 -2.68 27.87 8.90
N THR A 149 -3.68 28.74 8.92
CA THR A 149 -3.57 30.10 9.47
C THR A 149 -4.05 30.21 10.92
N ASP A 150 -4.62 29.13 11.46
CA ASP A 150 -5.15 29.10 12.82
C ASP A 150 -4.04 28.84 13.86
N ASN A 151 -3.91 29.73 14.85
CA ASN A 151 -2.76 29.78 15.76
C ASN A 151 -2.99 29.12 17.14
N TYR A 152 -4.08 28.38 17.32
CA TYR A 152 -4.43 27.80 18.62
C TYR A 152 -3.78 26.43 18.91
N ASN A 153 -3.03 25.84 17.98
CA ASN A 153 -2.41 24.53 18.18
C ASN A 153 -1.12 24.35 17.36
N TRP A 154 -0.49 23.19 17.52
CA TRP A 154 0.74 22.78 16.84
C TRP A 154 0.65 22.79 15.31
N ARG A 155 -0.56 22.76 14.74
CA ARG A 155 -0.79 22.70 13.29
C ARG A 155 -0.47 24.04 12.61
N TYR A 156 -0.40 25.12 13.38
CA TYR A 156 -0.25 26.48 12.86
C TYR A 156 0.96 26.62 11.92
N GLY A 157 0.68 26.99 10.67
CA GLY A 157 1.68 27.19 9.62
C GLY A 157 2.07 25.96 8.81
N GLY A 158 1.67 24.75 9.23
CA GLY A 158 1.79 23.54 8.42
C GLY A 158 0.77 23.52 7.27
N PHE A 159 0.91 22.58 6.33
CA PHE A 159 0.01 22.45 5.18
C PHE A 159 -0.87 21.21 5.31
N ILE A 160 -2.19 21.37 5.19
CA ILE A 160 -3.11 20.22 4.99
C ILE A 160 -2.93 19.68 3.57
N ASN A 161 -3.23 18.40 3.35
CA ASN A 161 -3.09 17.80 2.03
C ASN A 161 -4.23 18.19 1.08
N ASP A 162 -5.40 18.45 1.66
CA ASP A 162 -6.59 18.93 0.95
C ASP A 162 -7.53 19.68 1.90
N ILE A 163 -8.60 20.25 1.35
CA ILE A 163 -9.57 21.05 2.11
C ILE A 163 -10.68 20.23 2.78
N ASP A 164 -10.80 18.93 2.48
CA ASP A 164 -11.85 18.06 3.02
C ASP A 164 -11.31 17.25 4.22
N ALA A 165 -11.66 17.71 5.42
CA ALA A 165 -11.21 17.09 6.67
C ALA A 165 -11.66 15.62 6.87
N ASN A 166 -12.51 15.07 6.00
CA ASN A 166 -12.97 13.67 6.06
C ASN A 166 -12.25 12.76 5.06
N PHE A 167 -11.41 13.31 4.18
CA PHE A 167 -10.63 12.55 3.23
C PHE A 167 -9.16 12.48 3.65
N ASN A 168 -8.53 11.34 3.40
CA ASN A 168 -7.09 11.18 3.60
C ASN A 168 -6.51 10.40 2.42
N SER A 169 -5.74 11.06 1.55
CA SER A 169 -4.92 10.38 0.52
C SER A 169 -3.48 10.15 0.96
N LEU A 170 -3.13 10.49 2.21
CA LEU A 170 -1.82 10.20 2.80
C LEU A 170 -1.94 9.23 3.98
N PRO A 171 -0.90 8.41 4.22
CA PRO A 171 -0.85 7.51 5.37
C PRO A 171 -0.63 8.29 6.67
N GLY A 172 -1.73 8.73 7.29
CA GLY A 172 -1.74 9.40 8.60
C GLY A 172 -3.11 9.97 8.96
N PHE A 173 -3.62 9.63 10.14
CA PHE A 173 -4.94 10.09 10.63
C PHE A 173 -4.92 11.52 11.22
N THR A 174 -3.83 12.27 11.05
CA THR A 174 -3.67 13.58 11.69
C THR A 174 -2.87 14.52 10.81
N GLU A 175 -3.59 15.43 10.17
CA GLU A 175 -3.04 16.55 9.42
C GLU A 175 -2.76 17.78 10.29
N PRO A 176 -1.83 18.67 9.91
CA PRO A 176 -0.95 18.59 8.75
C PRO A 176 0.13 17.53 8.95
N TYR A 177 0.55 16.92 7.84
CA TYR A 177 1.62 15.96 7.81
C TYR A 177 2.86 16.62 7.18
N LEU A 178 4.07 16.26 7.59
CA LEU A 178 5.27 16.86 7.00
C LEU A 178 5.37 16.58 5.48
N PHE A 179 4.75 15.50 5.02
CA PHE A 179 4.66 15.11 3.61
C PHE A 179 3.80 16.08 2.78
N SER A 180 2.64 16.51 3.28
CA SER A 180 1.81 17.52 2.60
C SER A 180 2.52 18.87 2.55
N SER A 181 3.29 19.21 3.59
CA SER A 181 4.17 20.38 3.57
C SER A 181 5.29 20.25 2.54
N HIS A 182 5.89 19.06 2.38
CA HIS A 182 6.85 18.77 1.33
C HIS A 182 6.24 18.96 -0.06
N TYR A 183 5.10 18.33 -0.35
CA TYR A 183 4.42 18.47 -1.63
C TYR A 183 4.08 19.93 -1.96
N SER A 184 3.62 20.69 -0.97
CA SER A 184 3.29 22.11 -1.11
C SER A 184 4.51 22.97 -1.44
N ILE A 185 5.54 22.91 -0.60
CA ILE A 185 6.71 23.79 -0.72
C ILE A 185 7.55 23.40 -1.94
N LYS A 186 7.67 22.12 -2.27
CA LYS A 186 8.42 21.68 -3.46
C LYS A 186 7.68 22.00 -4.76
N SER A 187 6.35 22.02 -4.76
CA SER A 187 5.57 22.55 -5.90
C SER A 187 5.83 24.05 -6.08
N LEU A 188 5.84 24.83 -4.99
CA LEU A 188 6.19 26.24 -5.04
C LEU A 188 7.65 26.48 -5.46
N GLN A 189 8.57 25.57 -5.09
CA GLN A 189 9.97 25.63 -5.53
C GLN A 189 10.09 25.52 -7.05
N ILE A 190 9.37 24.58 -7.68
CA ILE A 190 9.30 24.46 -9.15
C ILE A 190 8.87 25.79 -9.78
N PHE A 191 7.87 26.46 -9.19
CA PHE A 191 7.40 27.74 -9.68
C PHE A 191 8.30 28.94 -9.37
N GLY A 192 9.33 28.78 -8.53
CA GLY A 192 10.15 29.88 -8.02
C GLY A 192 9.42 30.75 -6.98
N MET A 193 8.43 30.19 -6.29
CA MET A 193 7.45 30.89 -5.46
C MET A 193 7.45 30.47 -3.99
N VAL A 194 8.53 29.85 -3.48
CA VAL A 194 8.65 29.47 -2.06
C VAL A 194 8.35 30.65 -1.12
N GLY A 195 8.74 31.86 -1.50
CA GLY A 195 8.48 33.08 -0.72
C GLY A 195 7.02 33.52 -0.64
N SER A 196 6.07 32.83 -1.29
CA SER A 196 4.63 33.14 -1.16
C SER A 196 4.01 32.65 0.15
N ILE A 197 4.64 31.68 0.83
CA ILE A 197 4.13 31.13 2.08
C ILE A 197 4.34 32.11 3.24
N ASN A 198 3.55 31.97 4.31
CA ASN A 198 3.92 32.56 5.59
C ASN A 198 5.03 31.73 6.23
N VAL A 199 6.28 32.08 5.94
CA VAL A 199 7.46 31.33 6.38
C VAL A 199 7.61 31.31 7.90
N ASN A 200 7.24 32.41 8.58
CA ASN A 200 7.34 32.50 10.04
C ASN A 200 6.40 31.50 10.73
N SER A 201 5.14 31.38 10.25
CA SER A 201 4.25 30.35 10.79
C SER A 201 4.72 28.96 10.44
N PHE A 202 5.26 28.74 9.23
CA PHE A 202 5.81 27.43 8.86
C PHE A 202 6.98 27.01 9.75
N HIS A 203 7.85 27.95 10.13
CA HIS A 203 8.93 27.71 11.10
C HIS A 203 8.40 27.36 12.49
N LEU A 204 7.28 27.94 12.93
CA LEU A 204 6.62 27.53 14.17
C LEU A 204 6.09 26.10 14.08
N PHE A 205 5.51 25.71 12.93
CA PHE A 205 5.13 24.32 12.68
C PHE A 205 6.34 23.38 12.76
N LEU A 206 7.42 23.65 12.02
CA LEU A 206 8.65 22.84 12.07
C LEU A 206 9.19 22.73 13.50
N GLY A 207 9.24 23.83 14.26
CA GLY A 207 9.66 23.81 15.67
C GLY A 207 8.75 22.97 16.56
N SER A 208 7.46 22.85 16.25
CA SER A 208 6.51 22.03 17.03
C SER A 208 6.64 20.52 16.79
N ILE A 209 7.16 20.12 15.63
CA ILE A 209 7.40 18.72 15.26
C ILE A 209 8.88 18.33 15.32
N TYR A 210 9.78 19.26 15.62
CA TYR A 210 11.19 18.98 15.85
C TYR A 210 11.41 18.59 17.32
N ASN A 211 11.99 17.41 17.54
CA ASN A 211 12.46 16.99 18.85
C ASN A 211 13.94 17.40 19.01
N SER A 212 14.20 18.47 19.75
CA SER A 212 15.56 18.96 19.97
C SER A 212 16.37 18.08 20.93
N ASP A 213 15.73 17.33 21.84
CA ASP A 213 16.43 16.45 22.78
C ASP A 213 17.06 15.23 22.07
N THR A 214 16.37 14.71 21.06
CA THR A 214 16.79 13.51 20.30
C THR A 214 17.12 13.81 18.84
N VAL A 215 17.06 15.07 18.42
CA VAL A 215 17.49 15.61 17.13
C VAL A 215 16.83 14.94 15.92
N PHE A 216 15.49 14.84 15.91
CA PHE A 216 14.72 14.29 14.79
C PHE A 216 13.40 15.04 14.59
N PHE A 217 12.78 14.89 13.41
CA PHE A 217 11.42 15.38 13.15
C PHE A 217 10.38 14.27 13.30
N TYR A 218 9.27 14.57 13.95
CA TYR A 218 8.04 13.81 13.81
C TYR A 218 7.36 14.15 12.48
N SER A 219 6.61 13.21 11.91
CA SER A 219 5.82 13.48 10.71
C SER A 219 4.54 14.27 11.00
N SER A 220 3.99 14.08 12.21
CA SER A 220 3.04 14.94 12.92
C SER A 220 3.23 14.71 14.43
N PRO A 221 2.82 15.62 15.33
CA PRO A 221 3.10 15.49 16.75
C PRO A 221 2.61 14.17 17.33
N ASN A 222 3.48 13.56 18.13
CA ASN A 222 3.26 12.29 18.81
C ASN A 222 3.25 11.06 17.88
N SER A 223 3.67 11.17 16.61
CA SER A 223 3.82 10.01 15.72
C SER A 223 5.29 9.76 15.36
N ASN A 224 5.84 8.66 15.88
CA ASN A 224 7.16 8.16 15.47
C ASN A 224 7.11 7.28 14.22
N LYS A 225 5.93 7.00 13.64
CA LYS A 225 5.75 5.97 12.60
C LYS A 225 6.52 6.22 11.29
N SER A 226 7.12 7.40 11.13
CA SER A 226 7.93 7.75 9.96
C SER A 226 9.05 8.76 10.28
N ASN A 227 9.57 8.76 11.52
CA ASN A 227 10.48 9.81 12.01
C ASN A 227 11.83 9.88 11.27
N ILE A 228 12.32 8.78 10.70
CA ILE A 228 13.57 8.78 9.90
C ILE A 228 13.31 9.53 8.59
N VAL A 229 12.24 9.16 7.88
CA VAL A 229 11.81 9.84 6.65
C VAL A 229 11.46 11.30 6.90
N ALA A 230 10.70 11.58 7.96
CA ALA A 230 10.34 12.93 8.36
C ALA A 230 11.57 13.77 8.69
N SER A 231 12.61 13.20 9.27
CA SER A 231 13.86 13.91 9.54
C SER A 231 14.60 14.30 8.26
N ALA A 232 14.64 13.42 7.26
CA ALA A 232 15.22 13.75 5.95
C ALA A 232 14.40 14.84 5.24
N LEU A 233 13.06 14.75 5.25
CA LEU A 233 12.17 15.77 4.69
C LEU A 233 12.29 17.11 5.44
N GLY A 234 12.31 17.07 6.76
CA GLY A 234 12.44 18.22 7.65
C GLY A 234 13.76 18.93 7.44
N LEU A 235 14.86 18.20 7.21
CA LEU A 235 16.15 18.78 6.84
C LEU A 235 16.08 19.53 5.50
N ASP A 236 15.56 18.91 4.43
CA ASP A 236 15.38 19.56 3.12
C ASP A 236 14.53 20.84 3.25
N LEU A 237 13.37 20.75 3.89
CA LEU A 237 12.47 21.89 4.07
C LEU A 237 13.05 22.99 4.97
N SER A 238 13.83 22.62 5.99
CA SER A 238 14.49 23.58 6.87
C SER A 238 15.51 24.41 6.10
N LEU A 239 16.36 23.74 5.31
CA LEU A 239 17.36 24.41 4.48
C LEU A 239 16.72 25.25 3.38
N LEU A 240 15.68 24.73 2.73
CA LEU A 240 14.98 25.43 1.65
C LEU A 240 14.26 26.70 2.14
N THR A 241 13.75 26.70 3.37
CA THR A 241 12.96 27.82 3.92
C THR A 241 13.72 28.67 4.94
N GLY A 242 14.96 28.32 5.26
CA GLY A 242 15.80 29.04 6.23
C GLY A 242 15.39 28.84 7.69
N PHE A 243 14.77 27.70 8.03
CA PHE A 243 14.52 27.35 9.44
C PHE A 243 15.86 27.09 10.13
N THR A 244 16.06 27.71 11.30
CA THR A 244 17.30 27.53 12.08
C THR A 244 17.19 26.24 12.89
N LEU A 245 17.92 25.22 12.48
CA LEU A 245 18.08 23.98 13.24
C LEU A 245 19.02 24.21 14.42
N ASP A 246 18.71 23.60 15.58
CA ASP A 246 19.61 23.61 16.74
C ASP A 246 20.95 22.93 16.40
N ASP A 247 20.88 21.82 15.66
CA ASP A 247 22.06 21.10 15.17
C ASP A 247 21.78 20.35 13.86
N GLU A 248 22.09 20.99 12.73
CA GLU A 248 21.97 20.39 11.40
C GLU A 248 22.87 19.16 11.21
N THR A 249 24.05 19.16 11.84
CA THR A 249 25.01 18.05 11.70
C THR A 249 24.49 16.82 12.42
N ASN A 250 23.97 16.98 13.63
CA ASN A 250 23.39 15.88 14.38
C ASN A 250 22.09 15.37 13.75
N LEU A 251 21.24 16.23 13.17
CA LEU A 251 20.07 15.78 12.42
C LEU A 251 20.47 14.95 11.18
N THR A 252 21.51 15.40 10.47
CA THR A 252 22.06 14.67 9.32
C THR A 252 22.63 13.31 9.77
N ASN A 253 23.39 13.29 10.87
CA ASN A 253 23.94 12.08 11.46
C ASN A 253 22.85 11.13 11.96
N PHE A 254 21.75 11.66 12.52
CA PHE A 254 20.59 10.86 12.91
C PHE A 254 20.06 10.08 11.70
N VAL A 255 19.86 10.73 10.55
CA VAL A 255 19.42 10.00 9.34
C VAL A 255 20.42 8.91 8.95
N TYR A 256 21.72 9.21 8.93
CA TYR A 256 22.74 8.22 8.52
C TYR A 256 22.94 7.06 9.47
N SER A 257 22.83 7.29 10.78
CA SER A 257 23.05 6.28 11.81
C SER A 257 21.88 5.32 11.98
N HIS A 258 20.71 5.64 11.43
CA HIS A 258 19.49 4.82 11.52
C HIS A 258 19.25 4.02 10.22
N ARG A 259 20.32 3.59 9.56
CA ARG A 259 20.23 2.49 8.59
C ARG A 259 20.02 1.18 9.36
N ASN A 260 19.16 0.31 8.83
CA ASN A 260 18.84 -0.99 9.39
C ASN A 260 19.97 -2.01 9.12
N SER A 261 19.78 -3.26 9.54
CA SER A 261 20.78 -4.32 9.41
C SER A 261 21.14 -4.68 7.96
N LEU A 262 20.27 -4.36 6.99
CA LEU A 262 20.56 -4.54 5.57
C LEU A 262 21.42 -3.38 5.02
N GLY A 263 21.49 -2.25 5.72
CA GLY A 263 22.21 -1.06 5.26
C GLY A 263 21.35 -0.09 4.45
N ILE A 264 20.02 -0.25 4.47
CA ILE A 264 19.03 0.71 3.97
C ILE A 264 18.26 1.32 5.14
N TRP A 265 17.14 2.03 4.91
CA TRP A 265 16.35 2.64 5.98
C TRP A 265 14.98 2.01 6.13
N ASP A 266 14.58 1.81 7.39
CA ASP A 266 13.18 1.69 7.78
C ASP A 266 12.53 3.08 7.77
N GLY A 267 11.19 3.14 7.73
CA GLY A 267 10.49 4.42 7.87
C GLY A 267 10.68 5.07 9.25
N SER A 268 10.89 4.25 10.29
CA SER A 268 10.77 4.64 11.69
C SER A 268 11.79 3.98 12.61
N THR A 269 12.16 4.66 13.69
CA THR A 269 12.91 4.04 14.80
C THR A 269 12.04 3.18 15.72
N ALA A 270 10.71 3.27 15.60
CA ALA A 270 9.76 2.49 16.39
C ALA A 270 9.24 1.28 15.62
N ILE A 271 9.00 1.43 14.32
CA ILE A 271 8.43 0.40 13.45
C ILE A 271 9.48 0.01 12.41
N GLN A 272 10.00 -1.21 12.55
CA GLN A 272 11.08 -1.75 11.72
C GLN A 272 10.50 -2.50 10.53
N ILE A 273 9.84 -1.76 9.64
CA ILE A 273 9.40 -2.25 8.34
C ILE A 273 10.18 -1.48 7.28
N HIS A 274 10.87 -2.21 6.41
CA HIS A 274 11.64 -1.65 5.30
C HIS A 274 10.86 -1.73 3.99
N GLU A 275 10.27 -0.60 3.60
CA GLU A 275 9.66 -0.42 2.28
C GLU A 275 10.59 0.42 1.39
N LEU A 276 10.65 0.08 0.09
CA LEU A 276 11.54 0.77 -0.84
C LEU A 276 11.26 2.28 -0.92
N ILE A 277 10.01 2.68 -0.68
CA ILE A 277 9.57 4.08 -0.67
C ILE A 277 10.26 4.91 0.43
N ASP A 278 10.62 4.32 1.58
CA ASP A 278 11.29 5.05 2.67
C ASP A 278 12.72 5.42 2.28
N THR A 279 13.46 4.43 1.80
CA THR A 279 14.80 4.62 1.26
C THR A 279 14.79 5.59 0.07
N PHE A 280 13.79 5.50 -0.81
CA PHE A 280 13.62 6.46 -1.91
C PHE A 280 13.44 7.90 -1.41
N GLN A 281 12.57 8.13 -0.45
CA GLN A 281 12.28 9.47 0.07
C GLN A 281 13.48 10.04 0.82
N ILE A 282 14.15 9.24 1.64
CA ILE A 282 15.36 9.66 2.38
C ILE A 282 16.47 10.05 1.40
N VAL A 283 16.81 9.19 0.44
CA VAL A 283 17.87 9.49 -0.56
C VAL A 283 17.51 10.71 -1.39
N ARG A 284 16.25 10.88 -1.80
CA ARG A 284 15.78 12.08 -2.50
C ARG A 284 15.98 13.33 -1.65
N SER A 285 15.51 13.32 -0.41
CA SER A 285 15.62 14.48 0.49
C SER A 285 17.06 14.82 0.85
N LEU A 286 17.93 13.84 1.05
CA LEU A 286 19.37 14.06 1.25
C LEU A 286 20.04 14.68 0.01
N LYS A 287 19.64 14.28 -1.20
CA LYS A 287 20.13 14.89 -2.44
C LYS A 287 19.67 16.33 -2.55
N ASP A 288 18.40 16.60 -2.31
CA ASP A 288 17.80 17.94 -2.39
C ASP A 288 18.39 18.89 -1.32
N ALA A 289 18.69 18.37 -0.13
CA ALA A 289 19.39 19.07 0.95
C ALA A 289 20.90 19.27 0.69
N GLY A 290 21.44 18.73 -0.40
CA GLY A 290 22.89 18.78 -0.70
C GLY A 290 23.75 17.94 0.26
N LYS A 291 23.15 16.97 0.95
CA LYS A 291 23.83 16.11 1.93
C LYS A 291 24.22 14.74 1.40
N ILE A 292 23.67 14.29 0.27
CA ILE A 292 23.92 12.94 -0.27
C ILE A 292 25.42 12.60 -0.42
N GLY A 293 26.26 13.59 -0.73
CA GLY A 293 27.71 13.40 -0.86
C GLY A 293 28.46 13.08 0.44
N THR A 294 27.76 13.06 1.59
CA THR A 294 28.31 12.67 2.89
C THR A 294 28.30 11.15 3.09
N LEU A 295 27.50 10.40 2.30
CA LEU A 295 27.51 8.94 2.34
C LEU A 295 28.86 8.40 1.84
N LEU A 296 29.40 7.41 2.53
CA LEU A 296 30.63 6.74 2.09
C LEU A 296 30.33 5.93 0.83
N SER A 297 31.34 5.75 -0.04
CA SER A 297 31.18 4.92 -1.24
C SER A 297 30.74 3.49 -0.91
N SER A 298 31.24 2.91 0.18
CA SER A 298 30.82 1.60 0.69
C SER A 298 29.36 1.57 1.14
N ASP A 299 28.86 2.68 1.70
CA ASP A 299 27.46 2.80 2.11
C ASP A 299 26.55 2.84 0.88
N ILE A 300 26.98 3.58 -0.15
CA ILE A 300 26.26 3.64 -1.43
C ILE A 300 26.20 2.27 -2.09
N GLU A 301 27.32 1.54 -2.14
CA GLU A 301 27.37 0.18 -2.68
C GLU A 301 26.43 -0.75 -1.91
N GLN A 302 26.49 -0.75 -0.57
CA GLN A 302 25.60 -1.57 0.25
C GLN A 302 24.10 -1.25 0.02
N ILE A 303 23.74 0.04 -0.06
CA ILE A 303 22.36 0.46 -0.34
C ILE A 303 21.89 -0.08 -1.69
N VAL A 304 22.73 0.02 -2.72
CA VAL A 304 22.38 -0.42 -4.07
C VAL A 304 22.28 -1.93 -4.16
N ASP A 305 23.25 -2.66 -3.62
CA ASP A 305 23.26 -4.12 -3.57
C ASP A 305 22.00 -4.63 -2.85
N THR A 306 21.64 -4.01 -1.72
CA THR A 306 20.41 -4.35 -0.98
C THR A 306 19.15 -4.10 -1.81
N ILE A 307 19.06 -2.97 -2.51
CA ILE A 307 17.89 -2.68 -3.35
C ILE A 307 17.74 -3.73 -4.47
N ILE A 308 18.85 -4.12 -5.10
CA ILE A 308 18.86 -5.12 -6.18
C ILE A 308 18.52 -6.51 -5.63
N GLU A 309 19.14 -6.93 -4.53
CA GLU A 309 18.99 -8.28 -3.98
C GLU A 309 17.63 -8.50 -3.31
N TYR A 310 17.14 -7.51 -2.54
CA TYR A 310 15.95 -7.69 -1.70
C TYR A 310 14.65 -7.17 -2.32
N TYR A 311 14.75 -6.27 -3.31
CA TYR A 311 13.56 -5.72 -3.99
C TYR A 311 13.57 -5.98 -5.50
N GLY A 312 14.71 -6.35 -6.07
CA GLY A 312 14.80 -6.65 -7.49
C GLY A 312 14.02 -7.91 -7.86
N SER A 313 13.33 -7.85 -8.98
CA SER A 313 12.74 -8.99 -9.67
C SER A 313 13.10 -8.94 -11.15
N TYR A 314 12.89 -10.03 -11.89
CA TYR A 314 13.16 -10.08 -13.33
C TYR A 314 12.48 -8.97 -14.14
N GLN A 315 11.45 -8.30 -13.60
CA GLN A 315 10.65 -7.27 -14.28
C GLN A 315 10.78 -5.87 -13.65
N GLY A 316 11.66 -5.68 -12.65
CA GLY A 316 11.85 -4.39 -12.01
C GLY A 316 12.06 -4.48 -10.51
N PHE A 317 11.37 -3.63 -9.75
CA PHE A 317 11.51 -3.55 -8.29
C PHE A 317 10.15 -3.67 -7.60
N SER A 318 10.08 -4.51 -6.58
CA SER A 318 8.94 -4.62 -5.67
C SER A 318 8.89 -3.45 -4.68
N LEU A 319 7.69 -3.12 -4.20
CA LEU A 319 7.51 -2.15 -3.10
C LEU A 319 7.97 -2.74 -1.75
N ILE A 320 7.77 -4.04 -1.57
CA ILE A 320 8.10 -4.81 -0.37
C ILE A 320 9.31 -5.70 -0.61
N SER A 321 10.11 -5.88 0.43
CA SER A 321 11.29 -6.75 0.41
C SER A 321 10.89 -8.23 0.35
N ILE A 322 11.76 -9.06 -0.24
CA ILE A 322 11.69 -10.52 -0.18
C ILE A 322 11.71 -11.07 1.27
N ASP A 323 12.17 -10.26 2.25
CA ASP A 323 12.11 -10.59 3.67
C ASP A 323 10.69 -10.72 4.23
N TYR A 324 9.67 -10.31 3.47
CA TYR A 324 8.26 -10.46 3.80
C TYR A 324 7.59 -11.48 2.86
N PRO A 325 8.03 -12.76 2.84
CA PRO A 325 7.46 -13.72 1.90
C PRO A 325 5.98 -13.93 2.21
N THR A 326 5.19 -14.02 1.14
CA THR A 326 3.75 -14.25 1.23
C THR A 326 3.47 -15.66 1.73
N MET A 327 2.34 -15.85 2.41
CA MET A 327 1.94 -17.18 2.87
C MET A 327 1.74 -18.14 1.70
N THR A 328 1.22 -17.63 0.58
CA THR A 328 1.09 -18.39 -0.68
C THR A 328 2.43 -18.84 -1.23
N LEU A 329 3.48 -18.01 -1.14
CA LEU A 329 4.84 -18.39 -1.56
C LEU A 329 5.41 -19.51 -0.66
N LEU A 330 5.26 -19.36 0.66
CA LEU A 330 5.68 -20.38 1.62
C LEU A 330 4.95 -21.71 1.39
N HIS A 331 3.63 -21.67 1.21
CA HIS A 331 2.80 -22.83 0.94
C HIS A 331 3.13 -23.50 -0.39
N THR A 332 3.39 -22.71 -1.43
CA THR A 332 3.82 -23.22 -2.74
C THR A 332 5.17 -23.92 -2.63
N LEU A 333 6.13 -23.35 -1.90
CA LEU A 333 7.44 -23.94 -1.66
C LEU A 333 7.31 -25.27 -0.91
N VAL A 334 6.60 -25.28 0.22
CA VAL A 334 6.40 -26.47 1.05
C VAL A 334 5.67 -27.56 0.26
N SER A 335 4.55 -27.22 -0.37
CA SER A 335 3.74 -28.17 -1.14
C SER A 335 4.50 -28.75 -2.34
N SER A 336 5.36 -27.97 -2.98
CA SER A 336 6.20 -28.46 -4.08
C SER A 336 7.20 -29.49 -3.59
N PHE A 337 7.86 -29.27 -2.45
CA PHE A 337 8.79 -30.24 -1.88
C PHE A 337 8.06 -31.47 -1.32
N ASP A 338 6.89 -31.30 -0.73
CA ASP A 338 6.02 -32.37 -0.26
C ASP A 338 5.57 -33.30 -1.39
N LEU A 339 5.13 -32.73 -2.53
CA LEU A 339 4.74 -33.48 -3.72
C LEU A 339 5.84 -34.42 -4.23
N TYR A 340 7.11 -34.06 -4.04
CA TYR A 340 8.27 -34.86 -4.43
C TYR A 340 8.90 -35.63 -3.28
N GLU A 341 8.28 -35.67 -2.09
CA GLU A 341 8.78 -36.33 -0.87
C GLU A 341 10.16 -35.79 -0.43
N ARG A 342 10.40 -34.50 -0.63
CA ARG A 342 11.68 -33.81 -0.36
C ARG A 342 11.61 -32.79 0.76
N VAL A 343 10.53 -32.75 1.55
CA VAL A 343 10.35 -31.78 2.65
C VAL A 343 11.58 -31.68 3.54
N SER A 344 12.27 -32.79 3.83
CA SER A 344 13.49 -32.81 4.66
C SER A 344 14.67 -31.97 4.13
N GLU A 345 14.61 -31.51 2.87
CA GLU A 345 15.61 -30.61 2.28
C GLU A 345 15.32 -29.13 2.56
N LEU A 346 14.13 -28.79 3.05
CA LEU A 346 13.76 -27.45 3.47
C LEU A 346 14.34 -27.12 4.84
N ASP A 347 14.58 -25.83 5.10
CA ASP A 347 14.84 -25.34 6.45
C ASP A 347 13.53 -25.26 7.23
N LEU A 348 13.15 -26.39 7.84
CA LEU A 348 11.87 -26.52 8.55
C LEU A 348 11.74 -25.57 9.74
N LEU A 349 12.87 -25.23 10.40
CA LEU A 349 12.84 -24.33 11.55
C LEU A 349 12.59 -22.90 11.11
N GLU A 350 13.22 -22.48 10.01
CA GLU A 350 13.01 -21.14 9.47
C GLU A 350 11.59 -20.99 8.91
N ILE A 351 11.08 -21.98 8.17
CA ILE A 351 9.69 -21.96 7.68
C ILE A 351 8.70 -21.93 8.85
N TYR A 352 8.91 -22.77 9.86
CA TYR A 352 8.08 -22.76 11.06
C TYR A 352 8.09 -21.39 11.75
N ARG A 353 9.26 -20.76 11.88
CA ARG A 353 9.41 -19.42 12.47
C ARG A 353 8.63 -18.38 11.66
N LEU A 354 8.81 -18.33 10.35
CA LEU A 354 8.14 -17.38 9.46
C LEU A 354 6.62 -17.52 9.51
N ILE A 355 6.10 -18.76 9.47
CA ILE A 355 4.65 -19.00 9.57
C ILE A 355 4.12 -18.63 10.95
N SER A 356 4.81 -19.05 12.02
CA SER A 356 4.36 -18.81 13.40
C SER A 356 4.33 -17.33 13.76
N GLU A 357 5.28 -16.53 13.26
CA GLU A 357 5.31 -15.09 13.47
C GLU A 357 4.16 -14.35 12.78
N ALA A 358 3.62 -14.92 11.70
CA ALA A 358 2.46 -14.38 11.00
C ALA A 358 1.13 -14.63 11.75
N TYR A 359 1.13 -15.45 12.81
CA TYR A 359 -0.08 -15.79 13.54
C TYR A 359 -0.54 -14.65 14.47
N VAL A 360 -1.83 -14.34 14.40
CA VAL A 360 -2.55 -13.42 15.27
C VAL A 360 -3.34 -14.22 16.28
N TYR A 361 -3.06 -13.98 17.56
CA TYR A 361 -3.74 -14.59 18.69
C TYR A 361 -4.33 -13.50 19.58
N GLU A 362 -5.66 -13.47 19.72
CA GLU A 362 -6.40 -12.59 20.63
C GLU A 362 -6.01 -11.09 20.57
N ASP A 363 -5.74 -10.57 19.37
CA ASP A 363 -5.26 -9.20 19.18
C ASP A 363 -6.41 -8.18 18.95
N ILE A 364 -6.09 -6.99 18.44
CA ILE A 364 -6.99 -5.84 18.21
C ILE A 364 -8.32 -6.20 17.56
N ILE A 365 -8.35 -7.17 16.64
CA ILE A 365 -9.56 -7.60 15.93
C ILE A 365 -10.34 -8.74 16.62
N GLN A 366 -9.82 -9.27 17.73
CA GLN A 366 -10.39 -10.37 18.53
C GLN A 366 -10.61 -11.71 17.79
N TYR A 367 -10.14 -11.84 16.54
CA TYR A 367 -10.16 -13.07 15.76
C TYR A 367 -8.75 -13.60 15.54
N ASN A 368 -8.62 -14.93 15.65
CA ASN A 368 -7.37 -15.63 15.38
C ASN A 368 -7.23 -15.96 13.89
N GLY A 369 -5.98 -16.01 13.42
CA GLY A 369 -5.65 -16.44 12.07
C GLY A 369 -4.26 -15.96 11.65
N PHE A 370 -3.95 -16.06 10.36
CA PHE A 370 -2.62 -15.73 9.85
C PHE A 370 -2.65 -14.51 8.95
N TYR A 371 -1.63 -13.66 9.11
CA TYR A 371 -1.31 -12.67 8.09
C TYR A 371 -0.90 -13.37 6.79
N SER A 372 -1.26 -12.76 5.66
CA SER A 372 -0.94 -13.21 4.30
C SER A 372 0.54 -13.04 3.94
N TYR A 373 1.34 -12.49 4.84
CA TYR A 373 2.79 -12.32 4.75
C TYR A 373 3.44 -12.53 6.12
N SER A 374 4.70 -12.92 6.12
CA SER A 374 5.48 -13.17 7.35
C SER A 374 6.40 -12.00 7.73
N ASN A 375 7.18 -12.17 8.79
CA ASN A 375 8.16 -11.19 9.29
C ASN A 375 7.56 -9.82 9.64
N ILE A 376 6.32 -9.81 10.14
CA ILE A 376 5.54 -8.60 10.46
C ILE A 376 6.03 -7.83 11.71
N GLY A 377 7.02 -8.38 12.41
CA GLY A 377 7.55 -7.83 13.65
C GLY A 377 6.54 -7.79 14.80
N ILE A 378 6.94 -7.14 15.91
CA ILE A 378 6.17 -7.15 17.17
C ILE A 378 5.00 -6.15 17.13
N LEU A 379 5.08 -5.11 16.29
CA LEU A 379 4.14 -3.98 16.31
C LEU A 379 3.04 -4.03 15.23
N ARG A 380 2.95 -5.12 14.45
CA ARG A 380 1.85 -5.45 13.52
C ARG A 380 1.28 -4.21 12.81
N THR A 381 2.17 -3.43 12.20
CA THR A 381 1.80 -2.17 11.55
C THR A 381 1.60 -2.43 10.06
N PRO A 382 0.55 -1.89 9.43
CA PRO A 382 0.35 -2.03 7.99
C PRO A 382 1.48 -1.38 7.19
N PHE A 383 1.74 -1.92 5.99
CA PHE A 383 2.62 -1.30 5.01
C PHE A 383 2.09 0.08 4.60
N ARG A 384 2.98 1.05 4.48
CA ARG A 384 2.64 2.41 4.06
C ARG A 384 2.25 2.47 2.58
N THR A 385 2.77 1.58 1.73
CA THR A 385 2.43 1.55 0.30
C THR A 385 1.15 0.80 -0.02
N PHE A 386 0.54 0.11 0.96
CA PHE A 386 -0.65 -0.71 0.78
C PHE A 386 -0.55 -1.65 -0.45
N PRO A 387 0.38 -2.62 -0.49
CA PRO A 387 0.54 -3.55 -1.60
C PRO A 387 -0.78 -4.17 -2.07
N ILE A 388 -0.99 -4.27 -3.38
CA ILE A 388 -2.28 -4.66 -3.95
C ILE A 388 -2.73 -6.07 -3.55
N GLU A 389 -1.77 -6.94 -3.29
CA GLU A 389 -1.94 -8.33 -2.88
C GLU A 389 -2.63 -8.47 -1.51
N PHE A 390 -2.60 -7.43 -0.66
CA PHE A 390 -3.10 -7.49 0.71
C PHE A 390 -4.13 -6.41 1.06
N TYR A 391 -4.28 -5.38 0.22
CA TYR A 391 -5.14 -4.23 0.51
C TYR A 391 -6.13 -4.02 -0.63
N SER A 392 -6.99 -5.01 -0.84
CA SER A 392 -7.95 -5.03 -1.94
C SER A 392 -9.40 -4.88 -1.43
N SER A 393 -9.83 -3.65 -1.16
CA SER A 393 -11.24 -3.28 -0.96
C SER A 393 -11.80 -2.48 -2.16
N GLY A 394 -13.13 -2.42 -2.32
CA GLY A 394 -13.78 -1.59 -3.36
C GLY A 394 -14.85 -2.31 -4.18
N HIS A 395 -15.25 -1.70 -5.29
CA HIS A 395 -16.33 -2.16 -6.17
C HIS A 395 -15.96 -3.32 -7.10
N LYS A 396 -14.66 -3.57 -7.31
CA LYS A 396 -14.13 -4.64 -8.18
C LYS A 396 -14.56 -4.58 -9.65
N ILE A 397 -14.89 -3.39 -10.15
CA ILE A 397 -15.33 -3.19 -11.54
C ILE A 397 -14.13 -3.30 -12.50
N ASN A 398 -12.98 -2.77 -12.10
CA ASN A 398 -11.79 -2.67 -12.92
C ASN A 398 -10.65 -3.60 -12.47
N ASN A 399 -10.57 -3.89 -11.17
CA ASN A 399 -9.57 -4.71 -10.53
C ASN A 399 -10.23 -5.86 -9.75
N ARG A 400 -9.78 -7.08 -10.01
CA ARG A 400 -10.36 -8.33 -9.46
C ARG A 400 -9.57 -8.94 -8.33
N GLU A 401 -8.47 -8.31 -7.92
CA GLU A 401 -7.72 -8.72 -6.73
C GLU A 401 -8.64 -8.65 -5.51
N ILE A 402 -8.67 -9.70 -4.69
CA ILE A 402 -9.51 -9.78 -3.49
C ILE A 402 -8.70 -9.94 -2.20
N GLY A 403 -7.37 -9.90 -2.28
CA GLY A 403 -6.46 -10.17 -1.16
C GLY A 403 -6.60 -9.22 0.03
N TYR A 404 -6.49 -9.80 1.23
CA TYR A 404 -6.50 -9.12 2.52
C TYR A 404 -5.22 -9.44 3.31
N GLU A 405 -4.82 -8.54 4.19
CA GLU A 405 -3.70 -8.75 5.11
C GLU A 405 -3.87 -10.00 5.96
N LEU A 406 -5.10 -10.37 6.29
CA LEU A 406 -5.48 -11.53 7.08
C LEU A 406 -6.61 -12.23 6.33
N SER A 407 -6.50 -13.56 6.14
CA SER A 407 -7.55 -14.30 5.45
C SER A 407 -7.62 -15.79 5.82
N HIS A 408 -8.76 -16.42 5.55
CA HIS A 408 -8.92 -17.87 5.59
C HIS A 408 -7.97 -18.59 4.63
N LYS A 409 -7.64 -17.98 3.48
CA LYS A 409 -6.63 -18.51 2.55
C LYS A 409 -5.27 -18.59 3.23
N ALA A 410 -4.80 -17.49 3.80
CA ALA A 410 -3.53 -17.47 4.53
C ALA A 410 -3.54 -18.45 5.71
N THR A 411 -4.68 -18.58 6.40
CA THR A 411 -4.83 -19.51 7.53
C THR A 411 -4.72 -20.97 7.06
N PHE A 412 -5.42 -21.35 5.99
CA PHE A 412 -5.30 -22.68 5.41
C PHE A 412 -3.86 -22.96 4.95
N GLU A 413 -3.30 -22.06 4.13
CA GLU A 413 -1.96 -22.18 3.58
C GLU A 413 -0.90 -22.32 4.68
N ALA A 414 -1.05 -21.60 5.79
CA ALA A 414 -0.19 -21.71 6.96
C ALA A 414 -0.32 -23.09 7.64
N LEU A 415 -1.53 -23.50 8.03
CA LEU A 415 -1.73 -24.76 8.77
C LEU A 415 -1.39 -25.99 7.94
N ASP A 416 -1.73 -25.99 6.64
CA ASP A 416 -1.38 -27.07 5.71
C ASP A 416 0.14 -27.16 5.53
N SER A 417 0.83 -26.01 5.43
CA SER A 417 2.30 -25.99 5.41
C SER A 417 2.89 -26.55 6.70
N LEU A 418 2.35 -26.15 7.86
CA LEU A 418 2.78 -26.65 9.17
C LEU A 418 2.59 -28.17 9.30
N SER A 419 1.47 -28.68 8.80
CA SER A 419 1.20 -30.13 8.76
C SER A 419 2.26 -30.87 7.94
N LYS A 420 2.50 -30.41 6.71
CA LYS A 420 3.48 -31.00 5.77
C LYS A 420 4.92 -30.98 6.29
N ILE A 421 5.29 -29.97 7.09
CA ILE A 421 6.62 -29.89 7.72
C ILE A 421 6.68 -30.52 9.12
N PHE A 422 5.63 -31.23 9.55
CA PHE A 422 5.54 -31.90 10.85
C PHE A 422 5.65 -30.96 12.05
N LYS A 423 5.05 -29.77 11.94
CA LYS A 423 5.07 -28.70 12.96
C LYS A 423 3.70 -28.22 13.42
N LEU A 424 2.62 -28.81 12.92
CA LEU A 424 1.28 -28.45 13.35
C LEU A 424 1.04 -28.77 14.84
N ASP A 425 1.47 -29.94 15.32
CA ASP A 425 1.39 -30.30 16.74
C ASP A 425 2.16 -29.30 17.64
N ASP A 426 3.38 -28.93 17.24
CA ASP A 426 4.22 -27.96 17.98
C ASP A 426 3.51 -26.59 18.06
N PHE A 427 2.88 -26.18 16.96
CA PHE A 427 2.07 -24.97 16.89
C PHE A 427 0.83 -25.09 17.81
N GLY A 428 0.09 -26.19 17.74
CA GLY A 428 -1.10 -26.44 18.57
C GLY A 428 -0.81 -26.64 20.06
N HIS A 429 0.43 -26.95 20.43
CA HIS A 429 0.89 -26.91 21.81
C HIS A 429 1.03 -25.47 22.33
N THR A 430 1.35 -24.53 21.44
CA THR A 430 1.60 -23.13 21.77
C THR A 430 0.34 -22.29 21.70
N TYR A 431 -0.54 -22.57 20.72
CA TYR A 431 -1.73 -21.79 20.42
C TYR A 431 -2.99 -22.63 20.44
N ASP A 432 -4.11 -22.03 20.85
CA ASP A 432 -5.40 -22.71 20.93
C ASP A 432 -6.05 -22.90 19.56
N LEU A 433 -5.81 -24.06 18.95
CA LEU A 433 -6.44 -24.47 17.69
C LEU A 433 -7.96 -24.65 17.81
N THR A 434 -8.49 -24.92 19.01
CA THR A 434 -9.95 -24.98 19.22
C THR A 434 -10.55 -23.59 19.07
N LYS A 435 -9.89 -22.58 19.64
CA LYS A 435 -10.32 -21.20 19.48
C LYS A 435 -10.23 -20.73 18.03
N LEU A 436 -9.14 -21.03 17.31
CA LEU A 436 -9.03 -20.71 15.88
C LEU A 436 -10.18 -21.34 15.07
N LYS A 437 -10.51 -22.61 15.35
CA LYS A 437 -11.65 -23.30 14.74
C LYS A 437 -12.97 -22.58 15.05
N ASP A 438 -13.20 -22.18 16.30
CA ASP A 438 -14.42 -21.45 16.70
C ASP A 438 -14.51 -20.07 16.00
N ASP A 439 -13.41 -19.33 15.92
CA ASP A 439 -13.36 -18.04 15.21
C ASP A 439 -13.68 -18.18 13.71
N ILE A 440 -13.24 -19.27 13.07
CA ILE A 440 -13.59 -19.56 11.67
C ILE A 440 -15.09 -19.87 11.55
N LEU A 441 -15.66 -20.66 12.46
CA LEU A 441 -17.10 -20.95 12.45
C LEU A 441 -17.93 -19.67 12.62
N ASP A 442 -17.51 -18.78 13.51
CA ASP A 442 -18.15 -17.49 13.75
C ASP A 442 -18.10 -16.54 12.54
N SER A 443 -17.22 -16.79 11.56
CA SER A 443 -17.14 -16.01 10.32
C SER A 443 -18.16 -16.41 9.26
N GLN A 444 -19.01 -17.42 9.52
CA GLN A 444 -20.15 -17.71 8.65
C GLN A 444 -21.17 -16.56 8.71
N PHE A 445 -21.48 -15.98 7.56
CA PHE A 445 -22.37 -14.85 7.44
C PHE A 445 -23.84 -15.29 7.41
N LEU A 446 -24.53 -15.17 8.54
CA LEU A 446 -25.90 -15.68 8.73
C LEU A 446 -26.99 -14.59 8.76
N ASN A 447 -26.74 -13.42 8.15
CA ASN A 447 -27.75 -12.36 8.10
C ASN A 447 -28.71 -12.53 6.91
N THR A 448 -29.95 -12.87 7.20
CA THR A 448 -30.99 -13.10 6.18
C THR A 448 -31.40 -11.85 5.39
N SER A 449 -31.03 -10.64 5.83
CA SER A 449 -31.31 -9.40 5.07
C SER A 449 -30.42 -9.25 3.83
N TYR A 450 -29.31 -9.98 3.74
CA TYR A 450 -28.45 -10.05 2.55
C TYR A 450 -28.53 -11.46 1.97
N SER A 451 -29.66 -11.78 1.33
CA SER A 451 -29.95 -13.14 0.86
C SER A 451 -28.89 -13.70 -0.10
N GLU A 452 -28.25 -12.82 -0.89
CA GLU A 452 -27.18 -13.18 -1.82
C GLU A 452 -25.87 -13.56 -1.10
N GLN A 453 -25.68 -13.20 0.16
CA GLN A 453 -24.44 -13.48 0.89
C GLN A 453 -24.65 -14.43 2.08
N HIS A 454 -25.90 -14.79 2.35
CA HIS A 454 -26.30 -15.60 3.49
C HIS A 454 -25.82 -17.04 3.36
N GLY A 455 -24.93 -17.46 4.27
CA GLY A 455 -24.38 -18.81 4.38
C GLY A 455 -22.92 -18.95 3.99
N ALA A 456 -22.36 -17.96 3.28
CA ALA A 456 -20.94 -17.87 2.96
C ALA A 456 -20.08 -17.54 4.18
N PHE A 457 -18.76 -17.63 4.06
CA PHE A 457 -17.81 -17.16 5.07
C PHE A 457 -17.19 -15.83 4.62
N THR A 458 -17.01 -14.91 5.57
CA THR A 458 -16.23 -13.69 5.32
C THR A 458 -14.75 -14.02 5.19
N TYR A 459 -13.91 -13.06 4.79
CA TYR A 459 -12.48 -13.31 4.59
C TYR A 459 -11.70 -13.68 5.86
N ILE A 460 -12.13 -13.23 7.06
CA ILE A 460 -11.59 -13.69 8.36
C ILE A 460 -12.43 -13.24 9.57
N TYR A 461 -13.24 -12.19 9.44
CA TYR A 461 -13.98 -11.62 10.56
C TYR A 461 -15.20 -12.45 10.93
N GLY A 462 -15.35 -12.70 12.23
CA GLY A 462 -16.61 -13.19 12.76
C GLY A 462 -17.76 -12.21 12.50
N TYR A 463 -18.95 -12.78 12.51
CA TYR A 463 -20.20 -12.09 12.28
C TYR A 463 -20.45 -11.01 13.35
N ASP A 464 -20.25 -9.72 12.99
CA ASP A 464 -20.61 -8.57 13.84
C ASP A 464 -21.72 -7.71 13.20
N ALA A 465 -22.79 -7.51 13.95
CA ALA A 465 -23.96 -6.73 13.56
C ALA A 465 -23.64 -5.26 13.19
N TRP A 466 -22.51 -4.71 13.65
CA TRP A 466 -22.12 -3.32 13.40
C TRP A 466 -21.38 -3.15 12.07
N PHE A 467 -20.94 -4.26 11.45
CA PHE A 467 -20.13 -4.27 10.22
C PHE A 467 -20.82 -4.97 9.04
N LEU A 468 -22.11 -5.26 9.13
CA LEU A 468 -22.82 -6.10 8.15
C LEU A 468 -22.74 -5.62 6.71
N ASP A 469 -22.98 -4.32 6.46
CA ASP A 469 -22.89 -3.72 5.11
C ASP A 469 -21.47 -3.81 4.53
N TYR A 470 -20.45 -3.78 5.39
CA TYR A 470 -19.06 -3.93 4.98
C TYR A 470 -18.75 -5.40 4.70
N LEU A 471 -19.09 -6.31 5.62
CA LEU A 471 -18.85 -7.74 5.47
C LEU A 471 -19.56 -8.31 4.24
N SER A 472 -20.82 -7.92 4.00
CA SER A 472 -21.59 -8.40 2.85
C SER A 472 -20.97 -8.02 1.51
N LYS A 473 -20.19 -6.93 1.44
CA LYS A 473 -19.51 -6.49 0.22
C LYS A 473 -18.14 -7.14 0.01
N ASN A 474 -17.66 -7.89 0.99
CA ASN A 474 -16.32 -8.49 1.02
C ASN A 474 -16.38 -10.00 1.28
N ILE A 475 -17.47 -10.64 0.83
CA ILE A 475 -17.62 -12.09 0.77
C ILE A 475 -17.28 -12.55 -0.64
N TYR A 476 -16.41 -13.55 -0.71
CA TYR A 476 -15.96 -14.18 -1.95
C TYR A 476 -15.91 -15.69 -1.74
N ILE A 477 -16.31 -16.48 -2.75
CA ILE A 477 -16.33 -17.95 -2.65
C ILE A 477 -14.95 -18.53 -2.36
N GLU A 478 -13.86 -17.88 -2.80
CA GLU A 478 -12.49 -18.29 -2.45
C GLU A 478 -12.30 -18.39 -0.93
N TYR A 479 -12.76 -17.38 -0.17
CA TYR A 479 -12.64 -17.40 1.30
C TYR A 479 -13.57 -18.41 1.96
N THR A 480 -14.74 -18.65 1.35
CA THR A 480 -15.64 -19.74 1.79
C THR A 480 -15.00 -21.11 1.59
N TYR A 481 -14.38 -21.35 0.44
CA TYR A 481 -13.63 -22.57 0.17
C TYR A 481 -12.51 -22.78 1.18
N TYR A 482 -11.65 -21.77 1.39
CA TYR A 482 -10.54 -21.90 2.33
C TYR A 482 -10.99 -22.00 3.80
N ALA A 483 -12.11 -21.38 4.19
CA ALA A 483 -12.69 -21.60 5.51
C ALA A 483 -13.03 -23.09 5.72
N ILE A 484 -13.73 -23.70 4.77
CA ILE A 484 -14.07 -25.12 4.81
C ILE A 484 -12.82 -25.99 4.81
N LYS A 485 -11.85 -25.74 3.92
CA LYS A 485 -10.57 -26.47 3.89
C LYS A 485 -9.81 -26.39 5.21
N THR A 486 -9.84 -25.23 5.87
CA THR A 486 -9.21 -25.03 7.18
C THR A 486 -9.94 -25.83 8.26
N LEU A 487 -11.28 -25.82 8.26
CA LEU A 487 -12.08 -26.59 9.21
C LEU A 487 -11.88 -28.11 9.04
N GLU A 488 -11.78 -28.61 7.80
CA GLU A 488 -11.45 -30.02 7.53
C GLU A 488 -10.11 -30.41 8.17
N LEU A 489 -9.07 -29.59 7.96
CA LEU A 489 -7.74 -29.80 8.53
C LEU A 489 -7.77 -29.78 10.07
N LEU A 490 -8.45 -28.79 10.66
CA LEU A 490 -8.54 -28.65 12.12
C LEU A 490 -9.34 -29.78 12.78
N VAL A 491 -10.35 -30.33 12.11
CA VAL A 491 -11.13 -31.46 12.63
C VAL A 491 -10.29 -32.74 12.71
N GLU A 492 -9.42 -32.96 11.71
CA GLU A 492 -8.46 -34.06 11.73
C GLU A 492 -7.45 -33.88 12.87
N GLU A 493 -6.81 -32.71 12.94
CA GLU A 493 -5.79 -32.38 13.95
C GLU A 493 -6.35 -32.49 15.38
N LEU A 494 -7.53 -31.92 15.62
CA LEU A 494 -8.18 -31.93 16.94
C LEU A 494 -8.90 -33.25 17.25
N ASN A 495 -8.87 -34.24 16.34
CA ASN A 495 -9.54 -35.52 16.48
C ASN A 495 -11.06 -35.39 16.78
N ILE A 496 -11.73 -34.42 16.15
CA ILE A 496 -13.16 -34.13 16.36
C ILE A 496 -14.04 -35.12 15.57
N GLY A 497 -13.56 -35.62 14.43
CA GLY A 497 -14.26 -36.60 13.59
C GLY A 497 -14.45 -36.12 12.15
N ASP A 498 -15.70 -35.99 11.72
CA ASP A 498 -16.10 -35.42 10.43
C ASP A 498 -16.49 -33.94 10.59
N ILE A 499 -16.30 -33.13 9.53
CA ILE A 499 -16.64 -31.69 9.55
C ILE A 499 -18.12 -31.43 9.88
N THR A 500 -19.02 -32.39 9.61
CA THR A 500 -20.44 -32.31 9.95
C THR A 500 -20.73 -32.33 11.46
N PHE A 501 -19.74 -32.60 12.31
CA PHE A 501 -19.86 -32.43 13.77
C PHE A 501 -19.62 -30.99 14.25
N LEU A 502 -19.23 -30.08 13.35
CA LEU A 502 -19.09 -28.66 13.68
C LEU A 502 -20.42 -27.92 13.56
N ASP A 503 -20.59 -26.88 14.38
CA ASP A 503 -21.83 -26.10 14.50
C ASP A 503 -21.95 -24.96 13.46
N PHE A 504 -21.68 -25.21 12.17
CA PHE A 504 -21.98 -24.25 11.09
C PHE A 504 -23.23 -24.66 10.29
N ASP A 505 -23.93 -23.67 9.72
CA ASP A 505 -25.18 -23.88 8.99
C ASP A 505 -24.90 -24.37 7.56
N ILE A 506 -24.80 -25.68 7.40
CA ILE A 506 -24.62 -26.35 6.10
C ILE A 506 -25.78 -26.02 5.12
N PRO A 507 -27.07 -26.05 5.51
CA PRO A 507 -28.15 -25.60 4.64
C PRO A 507 -27.98 -24.18 4.11
N ALA A 508 -27.54 -23.23 4.95
CA ALA A 508 -27.28 -21.86 4.52
C ALA A 508 -26.14 -21.79 3.51
N LEU A 509 -25.01 -22.48 3.76
CA LEU A 509 -23.88 -22.54 2.83
C LEU A 509 -24.29 -23.12 1.47
N LYS A 510 -25.06 -24.22 1.46
CA LYS A 510 -25.61 -24.78 0.22
C LYS A 510 -26.50 -23.80 -0.51
N SER A 511 -27.36 -23.08 0.23
CA SER A 511 -28.20 -22.05 -0.36
C SER A 511 -27.37 -20.94 -1.02
N TYR A 512 -26.28 -20.49 -0.38
CA TYR A 512 -25.36 -19.51 -0.97
C TYR A 512 -24.78 -20.03 -2.29
N ILE A 513 -24.25 -21.25 -2.30
CA ILE A 513 -23.69 -21.84 -3.52
C ILE A 513 -24.75 -21.94 -4.61
N ASP A 514 -25.90 -22.53 -4.30
CA ASP A 514 -26.99 -22.77 -5.25
C ASP A 514 -27.52 -21.46 -5.86
N THR A 515 -27.56 -20.36 -5.12
CA THR A 515 -28.03 -19.06 -5.63
C THR A 515 -27.09 -18.42 -6.65
N HIS A 516 -25.81 -18.83 -6.69
CA HIS A 516 -24.80 -18.31 -7.63
C HIS A 516 -24.51 -19.29 -8.78
N ILE A 517 -25.11 -20.48 -8.79
CA ILE A 517 -24.96 -21.42 -9.90
C ILE A 517 -25.71 -20.88 -11.12
N VAL A 518 -24.97 -20.75 -12.22
CA VAL A 518 -25.55 -20.55 -13.55
C VAL A 518 -25.51 -21.88 -14.28
N GLU A 519 -26.68 -22.50 -14.40
CA GLU A 519 -26.87 -23.75 -15.13
C GLU A 519 -27.64 -23.52 -16.44
N THR A 520 -27.05 -23.99 -17.54
CA THR A 520 -27.68 -24.08 -18.86
C THR A 520 -27.56 -25.50 -19.38
N SER A 521 -28.10 -25.80 -20.56
CA SER A 521 -27.94 -27.13 -21.19
C SER A 521 -26.50 -27.48 -21.57
N GLU A 522 -25.57 -26.52 -21.55
CA GLU A 522 -24.19 -26.69 -22.04
C GLU A 522 -23.13 -26.43 -20.97
N ILE A 523 -23.42 -25.58 -19.98
CA ILE A 523 -22.46 -25.15 -18.96
C ILE A 523 -23.10 -25.06 -17.57
N VAL A 524 -22.31 -25.39 -16.56
CA VAL A 524 -22.57 -25.15 -15.13
C VAL A 524 -21.34 -24.44 -14.57
N TYR A 525 -21.54 -23.26 -14.00
CA TYR A 525 -20.45 -22.49 -13.39
C TYR A 525 -20.94 -21.66 -12.20
N PHE A 526 -20.01 -21.28 -11.33
CA PHE A 526 -20.26 -20.35 -10.23
C PHE A 526 -20.14 -18.92 -10.74
N ASN A 527 -21.20 -18.12 -10.62
CA ASN A 527 -21.18 -16.70 -10.93
C ASN A 527 -20.80 -15.89 -9.67
N PRO A 528 -19.60 -15.31 -9.61
CA PRO A 528 -19.17 -14.56 -8.43
C PRO A 528 -19.73 -13.13 -8.36
N ASP A 529 -20.53 -12.69 -9.33
CA ASP A 529 -21.19 -11.37 -9.44
C ASP A 529 -20.26 -10.14 -9.58
N TYR A 530 -18.99 -10.23 -9.19
CA TYR A 530 -18.04 -9.13 -9.25
C TYR A 530 -17.20 -9.12 -10.55
N THR A 531 -17.30 -10.13 -11.41
CA THR A 531 -16.47 -10.22 -12.63
C THR A 531 -17.16 -10.96 -13.78
N ASN A 532 -16.86 -10.53 -15.01
CA ASN A 532 -17.28 -11.19 -16.25
C ASN A 532 -16.14 -11.95 -16.94
N ASP A 533 -14.99 -12.10 -16.27
CA ASP A 533 -13.83 -12.75 -16.84
C ASP A 533 -13.87 -14.25 -16.71
N ILE A 534 -13.65 -14.90 -17.84
CA ILE A 534 -13.74 -16.35 -17.95
C ILE A 534 -12.69 -17.03 -17.06
N THR A 535 -11.49 -16.49 -16.92
CA THR A 535 -10.43 -17.10 -16.09
C THR A 535 -10.82 -17.04 -14.62
N THR A 536 -11.24 -15.87 -14.14
CA THR A 536 -11.70 -15.71 -12.75
C THR A 536 -12.97 -16.53 -12.49
N ILE A 537 -13.91 -16.61 -13.43
CA ILE A 537 -15.12 -17.44 -13.29
C ILE A 537 -14.77 -18.93 -13.20
N ILE A 538 -13.83 -19.42 -14.02
CA ILE A 538 -13.38 -20.81 -13.96
C ILE A 538 -12.72 -21.11 -12.60
N GLU A 539 -11.89 -20.21 -12.10
CA GLU A 539 -11.27 -20.33 -10.78
C GLU A 539 -12.32 -20.37 -9.66
N ASN A 540 -13.30 -19.47 -9.69
CA ASN A 540 -14.39 -19.48 -8.71
C ASN A 540 -15.28 -20.74 -8.82
N THR A 541 -15.43 -21.28 -10.03
CA THR A 541 -16.14 -22.55 -10.25
C THR A 541 -15.37 -23.75 -9.69
N TYR A 542 -14.05 -23.67 -9.56
CA TYR A 542 -13.25 -24.69 -8.89
C TYR A 542 -13.42 -24.67 -7.37
N TYR A 543 -13.70 -23.49 -6.78
CA TYR A 543 -13.95 -23.33 -5.35
C TYR A 543 -15.35 -23.80 -4.92
N MET A 544 -16.31 -23.77 -5.84
CA MET A 544 -17.65 -24.35 -5.67
C MET A 544 -17.58 -25.87 -5.58
#